data_AF-A0A6P1BXX8-F1
#
_entry.id   AF-A0A6P1BXX8-F1
#
_cell.length_a   1.000
_cell.length_b   1.000
_cell.length_c   1.000
_cell.angle_alpha   90.00
_cell.angle_beta   90.00
_cell.angle_gamma   90.00
#
_symmetry.space_group_name_H-M   'P 1'
#
loop_
_entity.id
_entity.type
_entity.pdbx_description
1 polymer ?
#
loop_
_entity_poly.entity_id
_entity_poly.type
_entity_poly.pdbx_seq_one_letter_code
_entity_poly.pdbx_strand_id
1 'polypeptide(L)' 'MTSKTETSEGAMAEYVTAVIGGQLFGLPISRVQDVFMPERLTRV' A
#
# COMPACT_ATOMS: atom_id res chain seq x y z
N MET A 1 21.74 -23.53 -1.28
CA MET A 1 22.18 -22.22 -1.83
C MET A 1 21.91 -22.22 -3.32
N THR A 2 20.97 -21.40 -3.77
CA THR A 2 20.94 -20.92 -5.16
C THR A 2 20.15 -19.61 -5.16
N SER A 3 20.90 -18.52 -5.07
CA SER A 3 20.41 -17.18 -5.29
C SER A 3 20.10 -16.94 -6.76
N LYS A 4 19.06 -16.13 -6.99
CA LYS A 4 18.94 -15.10 -8.04
C LYS A 4 18.20 -15.49 -9.33
N THR A 5 16.99 -14.93 -9.45
CA THR A 5 16.63 -14.12 -10.62
C THR A 5 15.69 -12.99 -10.19
N GLU A 6 16.26 -11.82 -9.89
CA GLU A 6 15.53 -10.55 -9.98
C GLU A 6 15.38 -10.24 -11.47
N THR A 7 14.18 -10.40 -12.01
CA THR A 7 13.82 -9.89 -13.35
C THR A 7 12.91 -8.70 -13.16
N SER A 8 13.52 -7.52 -13.18
CA SER A 8 12.86 -6.21 -13.17
C SER A 8 12.66 -5.77 -14.61
N GLU A 9 11.42 -5.81 -15.12
CA GLU A 9 10.85 -4.93 -16.15
C GLU A 9 9.40 -5.38 -16.47
N GLY A 10 8.40 -4.60 -16.05
CA GLY A 10 7.01 -4.75 -16.51
C GLY A 10 5.95 -5.18 -15.48
N ALA A 11 6.30 -5.44 -14.23
CA ALA A 11 5.27 -5.61 -13.19
C ALA A 11 4.65 -4.24 -12.89
N MET A 12 3.45 -3.99 -13.42
CA MET A 12 2.68 -2.78 -13.12
C MET A 12 2.50 -2.70 -11.60
N ALA A 13 3.14 -1.70 -10.98
CA ALA A 13 3.05 -1.52 -9.55
C ALA A 13 1.69 -0.90 -9.19
N GLU A 14 0.94 -1.60 -8.35
CA GLU A 14 -0.41 -1.20 -7.94
C GLU A 14 -0.37 -0.48 -6.59
N TYR A 15 -1.12 0.61 -6.50
CA TYR A 15 -1.16 1.47 -5.33
C TYR A 15 -2.60 1.81 -4.96
N VAL A 16 -2.88 1.81 -3.66
CA VAL A 16 -4.04 2.51 -3.10
C VAL A 16 -3.63 3.94 -2.83
N THR A 17 -4.44 4.90 -3.25
CA THR A 17 -4.17 6.32 -3.02
C THR A 17 -5.18 6.94 -2.07
N ALA A 18 -4.70 7.89 -1.27
CA ALA A 18 -5.53 8.69 -0.38
C ALA A 18 -5.07 10.15 -0.40
N VAL A 19 -6.01 11.07 -0.24
CA VAL A 19 -5.72 12.51 -0.12
C VAL A 19 -5.73 12.90 1.35
N ILE A 20 -4.62 13.42 1.86
CA ILE A 20 -4.47 13.88 3.24
C ILE A 20 -3.99 15.32 3.20
N GLY A 21 -4.77 16.25 3.75
CA GLY A 21 -4.42 17.68 3.73
C GLY A 21 -4.26 18.26 2.32
N GLY A 22 -4.99 17.72 1.33
CA GLY A 22 -4.89 18.14 -0.08
C GLY A 22 -3.72 17.54 -0.85
N GLN A 23 -2.88 16.73 -0.21
CA GLN A 23 -1.77 16.03 -0.86
C GLN A 23 -2.12 14.56 -1.12
N LEU A 24 -1.74 14.06 -2.30
CA LEU A 24 -1.93 12.66 -2.70
C LEU A 24 -0.80 11.78 -2.14
N PHE A 25 -1.17 10.71 -1.45
CA PHE A 25 -0.26 9.67 -0.97
C PHE A 25 -0.65 8.33 -1.59
N GLY A 26 0.33 7.45 -1.77
CA GLY A 26 0.15 6.09 -2.28
C GLY A 26 0.78 5.04 -1.36
N LEU A 27 0.09 3.93 -1.14
CA LEU A 27 0.59 2.74 -0.44
C LEU A 27 0.52 1.55 -1.40
N PRO A 28 1.61 0.75 -1.57
CA PRO A 28 1.57 -0.44 -2.42
C PRO A 28 0.45 -1.38 -1.96
N ILE A 29 -0.36 -1.87 -2.91
CA ILE A 29 -1.54 -2.70 -2.56
C ILE A 29 -1.15 -3.95 -1.77
N SER A 30 0.03 -4.51 -2.04
CA SER A 30 0.58 -5.68 -1.33
C SER A 30 0.85 -5.44 0.16
N ARG A 31 0.83 -4.18 0.62
CA ARG A 31 0.99 -3.81 2.03
C ARG A 31 -0.33 -3.37 2.67
N VAL A 32 -1.41 -3.25 1.89
CA VAL A 32 -2.73 -2.91 2.39
C VAL A 32 -3.36 -4.18 2.96
N GLN A 33 -3.75 -4.14 4.23
CA GLN A 33 -4.48 -5.26 4.86
C GLN A 33 -5.98 -5.07 4.68
N ASP A 34 -6.51 -3.92 5.13
CA ASP A 34 -7.92 -3.56 5.02
C ASP A 34 -8.08 -2.05 4.81
N VAL A 35 -9.18 -1.65 4.18
CA VAL A 35 -9.62 -0.25 4.07
C VAL A 35 -11.01 -0.15 4.67
N PHE A 36 -11.14 0.58 5.77
CA PHE A 36 -12.42 0.77 6.46
C PHE A 36 -12.54 2.19 7.01
N MET A 37 -13.79 2.63 7.19
CA MET A 37 -14.13 3.89 7.84
C MET A 37 -14.64 3.58 9.25
N PRO A 38 -13.83 3.74 10.31
CA PRO A 38 -14.26 3.42 11.67
C PRO A 38 -15.25 4.45 12.21
N GLU A 39 -16.30 3.98 12.89
CA GLU A 39 -17.26 4.85 13.59
C GLU A 39 -16.74 5.32 14.97
N ARG A 40 -15.87 4.51 15.61
CA ARG A 40 -15.30 4.83 16.93
C ARG A 40 -13.88 4.28 17.04
N LEU A 41 -13.00 5.07 17.66
CA LEU A 41 -11.65 4.66 18.04
C LEU A 41 -11.56 4.50 19.56
N THR A 42 -11.12 3.33 20.03
CA THR A 42 -10.83 3.10 21.45
C THR A 42 -9.43 3.62 21.77
N ARG A 43 -9.29 4.41 22.84
CA ARG A 43 -7.98 4.89 23.32
C ARG A 43 -7.33 3.82 24.20
N VAL A 44 -6.01 3.68 24.07
CA VAL A 44 -5.14 2.79 24.87
C VAL A 44 -4.13 3.59 25.65
#